data_AF-A0A932AT75-F1
#
_entry.id   AF-A0A932AT75-F1
#
_cell.length_a   1.000
_cell.length_b   1.000
_cell.length_c   1.000
_cell.angle_alpha   90.00
_cell.angle_beta   90.00
_cell.angle_gamma   90.00
#
_symmetry.space_group_name_H-M   'P 1'
#
loop_
_entity.id
_entity.type
_entity.pdbx_description
1 polymer ?
#
loop_
_entity_poly.entity_id
_entity_poly.type
_entity_poly.pdbx_seq_one_letter_code
_entity_poly.pdbx_strand_id
1 'polypeptide(L)'
;MAGHQIFLAAVTVSELRYGALVAGWGEARRNRLDQSIQATTVIPVSDRFLSTLAELRFACREAGHPPHDRAHANDLWIAATALHIGVPLLTADNVFSNTPGLTLHQ
;
A
#
# COMPACT_ATOMS: atom_id res chain seq x y z
N MET A 1 -6.45 18.91 0.16
CA MET A 1 -6.35 17.94 1.28
C MET A 1 -5.93 18.65 2.57
N ALA A 2 -6.68 19.65 3.02
CA ALA A 2 -6.47 20.19 4.36
C ALA A 2 -7.30 19.33 5.32
N GLY A 3 -6.65 18.68 6.30
CA GLY A 3 -7.32 17.96 7.38
C GLY A 3 -7.27 16.42 7.35
N HIS A 4 -6.71 15.78 6.32
CA HIS A 4 -6.56 14.32 6.28
C HIS A 4 -5.09 13.93 6.46
N GLN A 5 -4.81 13.06 7.43
CA GLN A 5 -3.49 12.45 7.60
C GLN A 5 -3.31 11.31 6.59
N ILE A 6 -2.19 11.33 5.86
CA ILE A 6 -1.86 10.32 4.85
C ILE A 6 -0.75 9.41 5.39
N PHE A 7 -0.87 8.13 5.09
CA PHE A 7 0.10 7.10 5.45
C PHE A 7 0.58 6.39 4.18
N LEU A 8 1.81 5.89 4.20
CA LEU A 8 2.37 5.07 3.12
C LEU A 8 2.59 3.64 3.59
N ALA A 9 2.22 2.68 2.74
CA ALA A 9 2.70 1.31 2.88
C ALA A 9 4.19 1.26 2.52
N ALA A 10 4.95 0.42 3.23
CA ALA A 10 6.37 0.22 2.94
C ALA A 10 6.62 -0.26 1.50
N VAL A 11 5.70 -1.09 0.95
CA VAL A 11 5.78 -1.56 -0.43
C VAL A 11 5.60 -0.41 -1.44
N THR A 12 4.70 0.54 -1.18
CA THR A 12 4.52 1.74 -2.03
C THR A 12 5.80 2.57 -2.08
N VAL A 13 6.53 2.68 -0.95
CA VAL A 13 7.85 3.35 -0.93
C VAL A 13 8.85 2.64 -1.85
N SER A 14 8.86 1.30 -1.84
CA SER A 14 9.69 0.49 -2.74
C SER A 14 9.32 0.75 -4.21
N GLU A 15 8.03 0.72 -4.54
CA GLU A 15 7.53 0.95 -5.90
C GLU A 15 7.84 2.34 -6.43
N LEU A 16 7.68 3.38 -5.60
CA LEU A 16 8.02 4.76 -5.95
C LEU A 16 9.51 4.90 -6.29
N ARG A 17 10.39 4.31 -5.47
CA ARG A 17 11.84 4.34 -5.69
C ARG A 17 12.22 3.53 -6.93
N TYR A 18 11.65 2.35 -7.11
CA TYR A 18 11.84 1.53 -8.30
C TYR A 18 11.42 2.27 -9.57
N GLY A 19 10.23 2.88 -9.57
CA GLY A 19 9.74 3.68 -10.69
C GLY A 19 10.66 4.85 -11.04
N ALA A 20 11.23 5.53 -10.03
CA ALA A 20 12.21 6.59 -10.26
C ALA A 20 13.51 6.09 -10.91
N LEU A 21 13.95 4.88 -10.56
CA LEU A 21 15.12 4.23 -11.20
C LEU A 21 14.82 3.84 -12.64
N VAL A 22 13.69 3.18 -12.90
CA VAL A 22 13.26 2.76 -14.24
C VAL A 22 13.10 3.97 -15.16
N ALA A 23 12.54 5.08 -14.64
CA ALA A 23 12.35 6.31 -15.40
C ALA A 23 13.63 7.15 -15.55
N GLY A 24 14.78 6.67 -15.09
CA GLY A 24 16.07 7.36 -15.23
C GLY A 24 16.12 8.72 -14.54
N TRP A 25 15.44 8.90 -13.41
CA TRP A 25 15.39 10.19 -12.75
C TRP A 25 16.76 10.61 -12.22
N GLY A 26 17.15 11.85 -12.56
CA GLY A 26 18.33 12.49 -11.98
C GLY A 26 18.20 12.68 -10.47
N GLU A 27 19.35 12.86 -9.82
CA GLU A 27 19.48 12.96 -8.35
C GLU A 27 18.53 14.00 -7.73
N ALA A 28 18.45 15.20 -8.30
CA ALA A 28 17.59 16.26 -7.78
C ALA A 28 16.11 15.85 -7.69
N ARG A 29 15.61 15.05 -8.65
CA ARG A 29 14.22 14.59 -8.65
C ARG A 29 14.01 13.44 -7.66
N ARG A 30 14.98 12.53 -7.54
CA ARG A 30 14.95 11.45 -6.53
C ARG A 30 15.00 12.00 -5.10
N ASN A 31 15.82 13.02 -4.84
CA ASN A 31 15.88 13.67 -3.53
C ASN A 31 14.55 14.32 -3.13
N ARG A 32 13.83 14.94 -4.07
CA ARG A 32 12.48 15.49 -3.80
C ARG A 32 11.46 14.39 -3.48
N LEU A 33 11.55 13.25 -4.17
CA LEU A 33 10.73 12.08 -3.86
C LEU A 33 11.02 11.58 -2.44
N ASP A 34 12.30 11.40 -2.08
CA ASP A 34 12.67 10.94 -0.74
C ASP A 34 12.26 11.93 0.35
N GLN A 35 12.36 13.24 0.12
CA GLN A 35 11.83 14.26 1.04
C GLN A 35 10.31 14.13 1.25
N SER A 36 9.56 13.85 0.18
CA SER A 36 8.10 13.64 0.26
C SER A 36 7.75 12.37 1.04
N ILE A 37 8.53 11.30 0.85
CA ILE A 37 8.40 10.05 1.62
C ILE A 37 8.71 10.31 3.09
N GLN A 38 9.80 11.03 3.41
CA GLN A 38 10.20 11.34 4.78
C GLN A 38 9.19 12.24 5.52
N ALA A 39 8.50 13.11 4.79
CA ALA A 39 7.42 13.93 5.35
C ALA A 39 6.13 13.15 5.61
N THR A 40 6.03 11.89 5.16
CA THR A 40 4.85 11.05 5.30
C THR A 40 5.13 9.87 6.23
N THR A 41 4.20 9.52 7.10
CA THR A 41 4.37 8.34 7.97
C THR A 41 4.30 7.07 7.14
N VAL A 42 5.43 6.36 7.06
CA VAL A 42 5.50 5.01 6.48
C VAL A 42 5.16 4.00 7.58
N ILE A 43 4.15 3.16 7.35
CA ILE A 43 3.72 2.17 8.33
C ILE A 43 4.79 1.06 8.44
N PRO A 44 5.30 0.76 9.66
CA PRO A 44 6.32 -0.25 9.84
C PRO A 44 5.74 -1.66 9.70
N VAL A 45 6.58 -2.58 9.23
CA VAL A 45 6.28 -4.02 9.25
C VAL A 45 6.48 -4.52 10.68
N SER A 46 5.39 -4.95 11.30
CA SER A 46 5.36 -5.53 12.64
C SER A 46 4.79 -6.96 12.59
N ASP A 47 4.99 -7.73 13.65
CA ASP A 47 4.41 -9.08 13.76
C ASP A 47 2.88 -9.06 13.59
N ARG A 48 2.20 -8.13 14.25
CA ARG A 48 0.75 -7.92 14.12
C ARG A 48 0.33 -7.57 12.68
N PHE A 49 1.14 -6.78 11.97
CA PHE A 49 0.88 -6.48 10.55
C PHE A 49 1.00 -7.74 9.70
N LEU A 50 2.01 -8.58 9.95
CA LEU A 50 2.18 -9.85 9.22
C LEU A 50 1.02 -10.82 9.45
N SER A 51 0.44 -10.87 10.66
CA SER A 51 -0.80 -11.62 10.92
C SER A 51 -1.96 -11.06 10.10
N THR A 52 -2.15 -9.72 10.10
CA THR A 52 -3.21 -9.05 9.32
C THR A 52 -3.08 -9.35 7.82
N LEU A 53 -1.86 -9.33 7.30
CA LEU A 53 -1.56 -9.66 5.91
C LEU A 53 -1.92 -11.11 5.56
N ALA A 54 -1.56 -12.06 6.43
CA ALA A 54 -1.87 -13.47 6.24
C ALA A 54 -3.38 -13.74 6.26
N GLU A 55 -4.09 -13.14 7.22
CA GLU A 55 -5.55 -13.22 7.36
C GLU A 55 -6.26 -12.63 6.14
N LEU A 56 -5.86 -11.44 5.69
CA LEU A 56 -6.42 -10.82 4.49
C LEU A 56 -6.20 -11.71 3.27
N ARG A 57 -4.99 -12.24 3.09
CA ARG A 57 -4.68 -13.12 1.96
C ARG A 57 -5.57 -14.34 1.93
N PHE A 58 -5.78 -14.96 3.10
CA PHE A 58 -6.66 -16.10 3.25
C PHE A 58 -8.11 -15.72 2.92
N ALA A 59 -8.61 -14.61 3.45
CA ALA A 59 -9.95 -14.11 3.15
C ALA A 59 -10.15 -13.83 1.65
N CYS A 60 -9.19 -13.21 0.98
CA CYS A 60 -9.22 -12.99 -0.48
C CYS A 60 -9.24 -14.32 -1.24
N ARG A 61 -8.48 -15.32 -0.78
CA ARG A 61 -8.48 -16.66 -1.41
C ARG A 61 -9.85 -17.32 -1.30
N GLU A 62 -10.45 -17.31 -0.10
CA GLU A 62 -11.78 -17.90 0.13
C GLU A 62 -12.86 -17.19 -0.69
N ALA A 63 -12.73 -15.87 -0.87
CA ALA A 63 -13.64 -15.07 -1.69
C ALA A 63 -13.37 -15.12 -3.20
N GLY A 64 -12.31 -15.80 -3.66
CA GLY A 64 -11.91 -15.80 -5.07
C GLY A 64 -11.43 -14.44 -5.59
N HIS A 65 -10.93 -13.58 -4.69
CA HIS A 65 -10.58 -12.18 -4.96
C HIS A 65 -9.09 -12.01 -5.31
N PRO A 66 -8.69 -11.28 -6.38
CA PRO A 66 -7.33 -11.30 -6.96
C PRO A 66 -6.10 -11.12 -6.05
N PRO A 67 -6.08 -10.28 -4.99
CA PRO A 67 -4.94 -10.02 -4.12
C PRO A 67 -4.33 -11.26 -3.42
N HIS A 68 -4.96 -12.43 -3.48
CA HIS A 68 -4.32 -13.67 -3.01
C HIS A 68 -3.24 -14.22 -3.97
N ASP A 69 -3.31 -13.85 -5.25
CA ASP A 69 -2.38 -14.24 -6.31
C ASP A 69 -1.01 -13.52 -6.15
N ARG A 70 0.06 -14.19 -6.57
CA ARG A 70 1.42 -13.62 -6.60
C ARG A 70 1.53 -12.38 -7.47
N ALA A 71 0.73 -12.27 -8.54
CA ALA A 71 0.72 -11.09 -9.41
C ALA A 71 0.32 -9.81 -8.66
N HIS A 72 -0.47 -9.94 -7.59
CA HIS A 72 -1.02 -8.85 -6.78
C HIS A 72 -0.39 -8.78 -5.38
N ALA A 73 0.82 -9.32 -5.23
CA ALA A 73 1.50 -9.36 -3.94
C ALA A 73 1.66 -7.95 -3.33
N ASN A 74 2.02 -6.94 -4.14
CA ASN A 74 2.17 -5.58 -3.63
C ASN A 74 0.81 -4.96 -3.26
N ASP A 75 -0.23 -5.18 -4.06
CA ASP A 75 -1.59 -4.73 -3.77
C ASP A 75 -2.08 -5.29 -2.44
N LEU A 76 -1.83 -6.58 -2.17
CA LEU A 76 -2.16 -7.21 -0.91
C LEU A 76 -1.48 -6.52 0.28
N TRP A 77 -0.20 -6.17 0.15
CA TRP A 77 0.54 -5.45 1.21
C TRP A 77 -0.02 -4.04 1.43
N ILE A 78 -0.43 -3.35 0.38
CA ILE A 78 -1.07 -2.03 0.46
C ILE A 78 -2.42 -2.14 1.18
N ALA A 79 -3.28 -3.07 0.77
CA ALA A 79 -4.58 -3.31 1.38
C ALA A 79 -4.45 -3.72 2.85
N ALA A 80 -3.54 -4.65 3.16
CA ALA A 80 -3.27 -5.06 4.53
C ALA A 80 -2.75 -3.91 5.39
N THR A 81 -2.00 -2.95 4.82
CA THR A 81 -1.53 -1.78 5.56
C THR A 81 -2.70 -0.92 6.01
N ALA A 82 -3.64 -0.62 5.10
CA ALA A 82 -4.83 0.15 5.41
C ALA A 82 -5.71 -0.53 6.47
N LEU A 83 -5.93 -1.85 6.33
CA LEU A 83 -6.63 -2.65 7.33
C LEU A 83 -5.95 -2.65 8.69
N HIS A 84 -4.63 -2.83 8.71
CA HIS A 84 -3.86 -2.95 9.95
C HIS A 84 -3.98 -1.70 10.84
N ILE A 85 -4.01 -0.52 10.24
CA ILE A 85 -4.17 0.75 10.97
C ILE A 85 -5.62 1.24 11.02
N GLY A 86 -6.56 0.51 10.42
CA GLY A 86 -8.00 0.82 10.47
C GLY A 86 -8.40 2.08 9.72
N VAL A 87 -7.74 2.40 8.60
CA VAL A 87 -8.06 3.57 7.77
C VAL A 87 -8.50 3.17 6.35
N PRO A 88 -9.25 4.03 5.64
CA PRO A 88 -9.57 3.79 4.25
C PRO A 88 -8.33 3.77 3.35
N LEU A 89 -8.33 2.89 2.36
CA LEU A 89 -7.32 2.89 1.30
C LEU A 89 -7.66 3.95 0.25
N LEU A 90 -6.78 4.93 0.06
CA LEU A 90 -6.82 5.83 -1.09
C LEU A 90 -6.25 5.10 -2.31
N THR A 91 -7.06 4.90 -3.34
CA THR A 91 -6.63 4.21 -4.56
C THR A 91 -7.39 4.70 -5.79
N ALA A 92 -6.72 4.68 -6.94
CA ALA A 92 -7.33 4.88 -8.25
C ALA A 92 -7.52 3.56 -9.02
N ASP A 93 -7.13 2.42 -8.42
CA ASP A 93 -7.24 1.11 -9.03
C ASP A 93 -8.47 0.37 -8.52
N ASN A 94 -9.25 -0.18 -9.46
CA ASN A 94 -10.44 -0.95 -9.17
C ASN A 94 -10.14 -2.35 -8.63
N VAL A 95 -8.89 -2.83 -8.70
CA VAL A 95 -8.47 -4.15 -8.17
C VAL A 95 -8.84 -4.34 -6.69
N PHE A 96 -8.92 -3.23 -5.93
CA PHE A 96 -9.25 -3.26 -4.51
C PHE A 96 -10.76 -3.36 -4.22
N SER A 97 -11.60 -3.22 -5.24
CA SER A 97 -13.07 -3.23 -5.07
C SER A 97 -13.55 -4.56 -4.50
N ASN A 98 -14.37 -4.53 -3.46
CA ASN A 98 -14.88 -5.72 -2.75
C ASN A 98 -13.79 -6.56 -2.05
N THR A 99 -12.60 -6.00 -1.80
CA THR A 99 -11.61 -6.65 -0.92
C THR A 99 -12.21 -6.84 0.48
N PRO A 100 -12.17 -8.04 1.07
CA PRO A 100 -12.75 -8.31 2.39
C PRO A 100 -12.28 -7.34 3.47
N GLY A 101 -13.24 -6.70 4.16
CA GLY A 101 -12.99 -5.78 5.28
C GLY A 101 -12.38 -4.43 4.91
N LEU A 102 -11.99 -4.22 3.65
CA LEU A 102 -11.30 -3.00 3.22
C LEU A 102 -12.30 -1.90 2.88
N THR A 103 -12.07 -0.70 3.41
CA THR A 103 -12.80 0.51 3.02
C THR A 103 -11.96 1.31 2.04
N LEU A 104 -12.60 1.90 1.02
CA LEU A 104 -11.91 2.70 0.00
C LEU A 104 -12.27 4.18 0.16
N HIS A 105 -11.31 5.04 -0.16
CA HIS A 105 -11.52 6.48 -0.36
C HIS A 105 -11.19 6.79 -1.82
N GLN A 106 -12.12 7.44 -2.53
CA GLN A 106 -12.00 7.82 -3.94
C GLN A 106 -11.96 9.33 -4.09
#